data_AF-A0AAG5CUB4-F1
#
_entry.id   AF-A0AAG5CUB4-F1
#
_cell.length_a   1.000
_cell.length_b   1.000
_cell.length_c   1.000
_cell.angle_alpha   90.00
_cell.angle_beta   90.00
_cell.angle_gamma   90.00
#
_symmetry.space_group_name_H-M   'P 1'
#
loop_
_entity.id
_entity.type
_entity.pdbx_description
1 polymer ?
#
loop_
_entity_poly.entity_id
_entity_poly.type
_entity_poly.pdbx_seq_one_letter_code
_entity_poly.pdbx_strand_id
1 'polypeptide(L)'
;MRFHSLLIAVVLSLLLRVGETATEDGHSRYSMSLKMEPQAVTTILGDPAQFWLVANCFHPLEQNITITWENAGAVTIRPTSITIFGCDRNASYEESFPVQAVSLLPGRCLIRPLIQPPALADDSRLFVQLKVAKYQPLIILSMLIGWTYTVCWTIGDYFQAWTSFKRKSVVGLSFDFLHLNVVGNCCYATFNVLLFWNTHIEQEYFNRHPFGLNPVIVNDVGYAVHAVFGNIVLIAQCYIYKSDGNVVSIPVRLLMSGYVVTVGVFCALAFDGQMNWLDFLYILSYVKLSTNLVKYIPQVYMNYRRKSTEGFAISNRLLDLAGGLLSLLQMVLNSWNFDDWQSIVGSPVKFGLGFVSILFDAIFIVQHYVCYKNRE
;
A
#
# COMPACT_ATOMS: atom_id res chain seq x y z
N MET A 1 -4.40 -26.97 -10.86
CA MET A 1 -2.93 -27.04 -10.74
C MET A 1 -2.19 -26.15 -11.74
N ARG A 2 -2.35 -26.31 -13.07
CA ARG A 2 -1.61 -25.50 -14.08
C ARG A 2 -1.78 -23.97 -13.98
N PHE A 3 -2.86 -23.49 -13.37
CA PHE A 3 -3.19 -22.05 -13.28
C PHE A 3 -2.32 -21.25 -12.29
N HIS A 4 -2.03 -21.80 -11.10
CA HIS A 4 -1.22 -21.10 -10.09
C HIS A 4 0.23 -20.97 -10.52
N SER A 5 0.75 -22.04 -11.12
CA SER A 5 2.09 -22.07 -11.69
C SER A 5 2.26 -21.01 -12.78
N LEU A 6 1.24 -20.82 -13.63
CA LEU A 6 1.28 -19.82 -14.71
C LEU A 6 1.27 -18.39 -14.15
N LEU A 7 0.36 -18.07 -13.23
CA LEU A 7 0.30 -16.73 -12.64
C LEU A 7 1.56 -16.42 -11.82
N ILE A 8 2.03 -17.37 -11.01
CA ILE A 8 3.26 -17.22 -10.22
C ILE A 8 4.47 -17.08 -11.16
N ALA A 9 4.55 -17.85 -12.25
CA ALA A 9 5.62 -17.71 -13.24
C ALA A 9 5.55 -16.37 -14.00
N VAL A 10 4.35 -15.89 -14.34
CA VAL A 10 4.15 -14.56 -14.93
C VAL A 10 4.58 -13.46 -13.94
N VAL A 11 4.22 -13.57 -12.66
CA VAL A 11 4.65 -12.63 -11.63
C VAL A 11 6.17 -12.67 -11.41
N LEU A 12 6.77 -13.85 -11.30
CA LEU A 12 8.22 -14.00 -11.15
C LEU A 12 8.99 -13.49 -12.38
N SER A 13 8.50 -13.75 -13.59
CA SER A 13 9.12 -13.25 -14.82
C SER A 13 8.97 -11.73 -14.97
N LEU A 14 7.85 -11.16 -14.52
CA LEU A 14 7.66 -9.71 -14.41
C LEU A 14 8.66 -9.08 -13.42
N LEU A 15 8.79 -9.65 -12.22
CA LEU A 15 9.74 -9.17 -11.21
C LEU A 15 11.20 -9.22 -11.70
N LEU A 16 11.56 -10.23 -12.50
CA LEU A 16 12.91 -10.37 -13.05
C LEU A 16 13.18 -9.42 -14.22
N ARG A 17 12.23 -9.23 -15.15
CA ARG A 17 12.45 -8.40 -16.36
C ARG A 17 12.25 -6.90 -16.13
N VAL A 18 11.32 -6.50 -15.26
CA VAL A 18 11.10 -5.08 -14.94
C VAL A 18 12.26 -4.50 -14.12
N GLY A 19 13.10 -5.36 -13.52
CA GLY A 19 14.37 -4.98 -12.93
C GLY A 19 15.45 -4.58 -13.95
N GLU A 20 15.37 -5.04 -15.20
CA GLU A 20 16.39 -4.75 -16.23
C GLU A 20 16.16 -3.39 -16.92
N THR A 21 14.95 -2.87 -16.95
CA THR A 21 14.61 -1.57 -17.59
C THR A 21 14.85 -0.35 -16.70
N ALA A 22 15.40 -0.52 -15.49
CA ALA A 22 15.52 0.54 -14.47
C ALA A 22 16.77 1.45 -14.61
N THR A 23 17.46 1.44 -15.75
CA THR A 23 18.69 2.24 -15.94
C THR A 23 18.60 3.10 -17.21
N GLU A 24 17.66 4.04 -17.24
CA GLU A 24 17.82 5.23 -18.09
C GLU A 24 17.86 6.45 -17.19
N ASP A 25 19.08 6.95 -16.95
CA ASP A 25 19.35 8.25 -16.35
C ASP A 25 18.71 9.33 -17.23
N GLY A 26 17.55 9.83 -16.80
CA GLY A 26 16.93 11.01 -17.36
C GLY A 26 17.80 12.23 -17.04
N HIS A 27 18.77 12.53 -17.89
CA HIS A 27 19.50 13.79 -17.83
C HIS A 27 18.50 14.96 -17.96
N SER A 28 18.34 15.69 -16.86
CA SER A 28 17.35 16.75 -16.71
C SER A 28 17.60 17.89 -17.71
N ARG A 29 16.54 18.32 -18.40
CA ARG A 29 16.52 19.50 -19.30
C ARG A 29 16.92 20.82 -18.61
N TYR A 30 17.02 20.82 -17.28
CA TYR A 30 17.28 21.98 -16.44
C TYR A 30 18.71 21.95 -15.87
N SER A 31 19.31 23.14 -15.75
CA SER A 31 20.63 23.31 -15.13
C SER A 31 20.63 23.09 -13.61
N MET A 32 19.47 23.22 -12.97
CA MET A 32 19.27 23.08 -11.53
C MET A 32 17.96 22.32 -11.23
N SER A 33 17.96 21.50 -10.19
CA SER A 33 16.78 20.86 -9.60
C SER A 33 16.59 21.34 -8.16
N LEU A 34 15.35 21.67 -7.80
CA LEU A 34 14.96 22.11 -6.47
C LEU A 34 13.97 21.10 -5.89
N LYS A 35 14.29 20.58 -4.70
CA LYS A 35 13.44 19.62 -4.00
C LYS A 35 13.31 20.01 -2.53
N MET A 36 12.22 19.59 -1.88
CA MET A 36 12.09 19.70 -0.43
C MET A 36 12.14 18.33 0.23
N GLU A 37 12.86 18.25 1.36
CA GLU A 37 13.06 17.02 2.10
C GLU A 37 12.87 17.20 3.63
N PRO A 38 12.08 16.34 4.29
CA PRO A 38 11.21 15.33 3.71
C PRO A 38 9.95 15.96 3.07
N GLN A 39 9.39 15.31 2.04
CA GLN A 39 8.20 15.79 1.30
C GLN A 39 6.91 15.74 2.13
N ALA A 40 6.95 15.12 3.30
CA ALA A 40 5.87 15.13 4.26
C ALA A 40 6.42 15.27 5.68
N VAL A 41 5.90 16.24 6.42
CA VAL A 41 6.30 16.54 7.79
C VAL A 41 5.05 16.49 8.67
N THR A 42 5.18 15.83 9.82
CA THR A 42 4.13 15.84 10.85
C THR A 42 4.60 16.69 12.02
N THR A 43 3.79 17.66 12.43
CA THR A 43 4.06 18.54 13.58
C THR A 43 2.83 18.65 14.49
N ILE A 44 3.01 19.28 15.64
CA ILE A 44 1.95 19.61 16.58
C ILE A 44 1.53 21.07 16.35
N LEU A 45 0.28 21.37 16.66
CA LEU A 45 -0.26 22.72 16.61
C LEU A 45 0.64 23.71 17.39
N GLY A 46 1.12 24.76 16.72
CA GLY A 46 2.00 25.77 17.30
C GLY A 46 3.49 25.41 17.34
N ASP A 47 3.86 24.15 17.13
CA ASP A 47 5.26 23.72 17.11
C ASP A 47 5.90 23.87 15.71
N PRO A 48 7.17 24.30 15.62
CA PRO A 48 7.85 24.47 14.36
C PRO A 48 8.18 23.14 13.69
N ALA A 49 7.63 22.93 12.50
CA ALA A 49 8.02 21.87 11.58
C ALA A 49 9.32 22.26 10.86
N GLN A 50 10.32 21.38 10.85
CA GLN A 50 11.58 21.60 10.15
C GLN A 50 11.67 20.72 8.91
N PHE A 51 12.11 21.31 7.80
CA PHE A 51 12.43 20.63 6.55
C PHE A 51 13.50 21.42 5.79
N TRP A 52 14.05 20.82 4.75
CA TRP A 52 15.16 21.35 3.98
C TRP A 52 14.69 21.64 2.56
N LEU A 53 15.06 22.80 2.05
CA LEU A 53 15.08 23.08 0.64
C LEU A 53 16.45 22.67 0.11
N VAL A 54 16.48 21.72 -0.81
CA VAL A 54 17.72 21.18 -1.39
C VAL A 54 17.80 21.64 -2.83
N ALA A 55 18.90 22.33 -3.16
CA ALA A 55 19.22 22.80 -4.49
C ALA A 55 20.36 21.97 -5.06
N ASN A 56 20.06 21.24 -6.13
CA ASN A 56 21.01 20.43 -6.87
C ASN A 56 21.37 21.12 -8.17
N CYS A 57 22.64 21.50 -8.31
CA CYS A 57 23.11 22.11 -9.54
C CYS A 57 23.87 21.11 -10.40
N PHE A 58 23.53 21.05 -11.69
CA PHE A 58 24.15 20.15 -12.66
C PHE A 58 24.98 20.89 -13.71
N HIS A 59 24.53 22.09 -14.10
CA HIS A 59 25.18 22.93 -15.09
C HIS A 59 25.27 24.39 -14.61
N PRO A 60 26.22 25.19 -15.15
CA PRO A 60 26.33 26.59 -14.78
C PRO A 60 25.04 27.37 -15.03
N LEU A 61 24.71 28.28 -14.11
CA LEU A 61 23.51 29.10 -14.16
C LEU A 61 23.89 30.52 -13.73
N GLU A 62 23.81 31.49 -14.64
CA GLU A 62 24.21 32.89 -14.34
C GLU A 62 23.16 33.66 -13.54
N GLN A 63 21.91 33.20 -13.54
CA GLN A 63 20.79 33.88 -12.88
C GLN A 63 20.55 33.34 -11.47
N ASN A 64 20.33 34.26 -10.52
CA ASN A 64 19.93 33.92 -9.17
C ASN A 64 18.46 33.51 -9.14
N ILE A 65 18.13 32.52 -8.31
CA ILE A 65 16.76 32.08 -8.06
C ILE A 65 16.31 32.58 -6.70
N THR A 66 15.21 33.31 -6.66
CA THR A 66 14.55 33.68 -5.41
C THR A 66 13.31 32.81 -5.21
N ILE A 67 13.27 32.12 -4.08
CA ILE A 67 12.15 31.33 -3.61
C ILE A 67 11.38 32.12 -2.58
N THR A 68 10.07 32.23 -2.79
CA THR A 68 9.12 32.87 -1.87
C THR A 68 7.98 31.91 -1.55
N TRP A 69 7.19 32.22 -0.52
CA TRP A 69 6.09 31.35 -0.08
C TRP A 69 4.76 31.98 -0.43
N GLU A 70 3.80 31.15 -0.83
CA GLU A 70 2.41 31.59 -0.94
C GLU A 70 1.87 31.86 0.47
N ASN A 71 1.46 33.10 0.74
CA ASN A 71 0.93 33.51 2.05
C ASN A 71 -0.47 32.94 2.25
N ALA A 72 -0.57 31.70 2.68
CA ALA A 72 -1.79 31.15 3.27
C ALA A 72 -1.79 31.54 4.75
N GLY A 73 -2.61 32.52 5.15
CA GLY A 73 -2.59 33.16 6.49
C GLY A 73 -2.73 32.25 7.73
N ALA A 74 -2.84 30.93 7.56
CA ALA A 74 -2.82 29.94 8.64
C ALA A 74 -1.43 29.33 8.92
N VAL A 75 -0.46 29.44 7.99
CA VAL A 75 0.89 28.85 8.10
C VAL A 75 1.95 29.94 7.94
N THR A 76 2.80 30.09 8.95
CA THR A 76 3.94 31.02 8.93
C THR A 76 5.22 30.25 8.58
N ILE A 77 5.93 30.69 7.53
CA ILE A 77 7.16 30.04 7.05
C ILE A 77 8.36 30.98 7.24
N ARG A 78 9.49 30.42 7.70
CA ARG A 78 10.75 31.14 7.92
C ARG A 78 11.93 30.35 7.31
N PRO A 79 12.89 31.00 6.64
CA PRO A 79 12.91 32.43 6.28
C PRO A 79 11.83 32.78 5.23
N THR A 80 11.42 34.05 5.13
CA THR A 80 10.33 34.49 4.21
C THR A 80 10.69 34.41 2.73
N SER A 81 11.99 34.40 2.43
CA SER A 81 12.53 34.19 1.10
C SER A 81 13.90 33.56 1.18
N ILE A 82 14.24 32.72 0.22
CA ILE A 82 15.57 32.11 0.08
C ILE A 82 16.09 32.51 -1.29
N THR A 83 17.29 33.08 -1.34
CA THR A 83 17.97 33.38 -2.61
C THR A 83 19.08 32.37 -2.81
N ILE A 84 18.99 31.64 -3.90
CA ILE A 84 20.01 30.69 -4.35
C ILE A 84 20.81 31.42 -5.42
N PHE A 85 22.12 31.53 -5.20
CA PHE A 85 23.00 32.18 -6.15
C PHE A 85 23.27 31.26 -7.35
N GLY A 86 23.52 31.89 -8.50
CA GLY A 86 23.88 31.20 -9.73
C GLY A 86 25.05 30.23 -9.55
N CYS A 87 25.06 29.14 -10.33
CA CYS A 87 26.09 28.12 -10.27
C CYS A 87 27.26 28.49 -11.18
N ASP A 88 28.43 28.75 -10.61
CA ASP A 88 29.66 29.04 -11.38
C ASP A 88 30.56 27.80 -11.59
N ARG A 89 30.20 26.64 -11.04
CA ARG A 89 31.07 25.46 -10.99
C ARG A 89 30.73 24.44 -12.07
N ASN A 90 31.76 23.93 -12.76
CA ASN A 90 31.67 22.80 -13.70
C ASN A 90 31.40 21.44 -13.02
N ALA A 91 31.21 21.40 -11.70
CA ALA A 91 30.97 20.19 -10.93
C ALA A 91 29.63 20.30 -10.21
N SER A 92 28.87 19.21 -10.21
CA SER A 92 27.59 19.14 -9.50
C SER A 92 27.80 19.32 -8.00
N TYR A 93 27.01 20.18 -7.38
CA TYR A 93 26.99 20.35 -5.93
C TYR A 93 25.55 20.46 -5.41
N GLU A 94 25.38 20.04 -4.15
CA GLU A 94 24.13 20.09 -3.42
C GLU A 94 24.24 21.14 -2.31
N GLU A 95 23.28 22.06 -2.24
CA GLU A 95 23.16 23.05 -1.18
C GLU A 95 21.82 22.90 -0.46
N SER A 96 21.82 22.92 0.87
CA SER A 96 20.63 22.71 1.69
C SER A 96 20.33 23.93 2.56
N PHE A 97 19.09 24.42 2.48
CA PHE A 97 18.61 25.57 3.23
C PHE A 97 17.54 25.12 4.25
N PRO A 98 17.69 25.43 5.55
CA PRO A 98 16.71 25.06 6.55
C PRO A 98 15.46 25.94 6.43
N VAL A 99 14.30 25.31 6.47
CA VAL A 99 12.99 25.96 6.43
C VAL A 99 12.18 25.51 7.64
N GLN A 100 11.53 26.47 8.29
CA GLN A 100 10.64 26.25 9.41
C GLN A 100 9.23 26.69 9.05
N ALA A 101 8.24 25.83 9.27
CA ALA A 101 6.84 26.16 9.13
C ALA A 101 6.09 25.97 10.46
N VAL A 102 5.30 26.96 10.85
CA VAL A 102 4.44 26.90 12.04
C VAL A 102 3.00 27.10 11.58
N SER A 103 2.12 26.17 11.95
CA SER A 103 0.68 26.29 11.66
C SER A 103 -0.10 26.57 12.94
N LEU A 104 -1.05 27.50 12.83
CA LEU A 104 -2.00 27.81 13.91
C LEU A 104 -3.32 27.03 13.79
N LEU A 105 -3.49 26.24 12.73
CA LEU A 105 -4.65 25.36 12.54
C LEU A 105 -4.21 23.90 12.39
N PRO A 106 -4.95 22.95 13.00
CA PRO A 106 -4.77 21.53 12.70
C PRO A 106 -5.26 21.24 11.28
N GLY A 107 -4.73 20.20 10.65
CA GLY A 107 -5.09 19.89 9.27
C GLY A 107 -3.97 19.32 8.44
N ARG A 108 -4.27 19.14 7.16
CA ARG A 108 -3.26 18.92 6.11
C ARG A 108 -3.14 20.19 5.29
N CYS A 109 -1.91 20.68 5.11
CA CYS A 109 -1.61 21.82 4.27
C CYS A 109 -0.51 21.44 3.28
N LEU A 110 -0.66 21.86 2.02
CA LEU A 110 0.38 21.71 1.02
C LEU A 110 1.14 23.03 0.90
N ILE A 111 2.41 23.03 1.27
CA ILE A 111 3.29 24.19 1.12
C ILE A 111 3.90 24.13 -0.27
N ARG A 112 3.62 25.16 -1.08
CA ARG A 112 4.17 25.34 -2.42
C ARG A 112 4.91 26.67 -2.48
N PRO A 113 6.23 26.66 -2.69
CA PRO A 113 6.97 27.89 -2.95
C PRO A 113 6.73 28.39 -4.37
N LEU A 114 6.97 29.68 -4.56
CA LEU A 114 6.99 30.37 -5.84
C LEU A 114 8.44 30.67 -6.22
N ILE A 115 8.82 30.29 -7.44
CA ILE A 115 10.16 30.51 -8.01
C ILE A 115 10.14 31.77 -8.86
N GLN A 116 11.14 32.64 -8.67
CA GLN A 116 11.39 33.80 -9.51
C GLN A 116 12.86 33.83 -9.97
N PRO A 117 13.15 33.89 -11.29
CA PRO A 117 12.20 33.82 -12.41
C PRO A 117 11.60 32.40 -12.62
N PRO A 118 10.38 32.28 -13.16
CA PRO A 118 9.73 30.98 -13.34
C PRO A 118 10.44 30.11 -14.40
N ALA A 119 10.30 28.80 -14.28
CA ALA A 119 10.83 27.79 -15.22
C ALA A 119 12.36 27.76 -15.38
N LEU A 120 13.11 28.30 -14.41
CA LEU A 120 14.58 28.28 -14.43
C LEU A 120 15.19 26.99 -13.83
N ALA A 121 14.42 26.24 -13.04
CA ALA A 121 14.83 25.00 -12.39
C ALA A 121 13.71 23.96 -12.45
N ASP A 122 14.08 22.69 -12.30
CA ASP A 122 13.11 21.61 -12.07
C ASP A 122 12.48 21.78 -10.69
N ASP A 123 11.16 22.04 -10.66
CA ASP A 123 10.35 22.29 -9.48
C ASP A 123 9.33 21.17 -9.20
N SER A 124 9.44 20.04 -9.90
CA SER A 124 8.52 18.91 -9.81
C SER A 124 8.38 18.33 -8.39
N ARG A 125 9.45 18.37 -7.58
CA ARG A 125 9.48 17.92 -6.18
C ARG A 125 9.60 19.06 -5.19
N LEU A 126 9.25 20.28 -5.62
CA LEU A 126 9.33 21.47 -4.80
C LEU A 126 8.00 21.70 -4.05
N PHE A 127 7.70 20.81 -3.10
CA PHE A 127 6.55 20.94 -2.21
C PHE A 127 6.77 20.18 -0.90
N VAL A 128 6.03 20.56 0.15
CA VAL A 128 5.94 19.77 1.39
C VAL A 128 4.49 19.63 1.82
N GLN A 129 4.08 18.40 2.15
CA GLN A 129 2.83 18.14 2.84
C GLN A 129 3.02 18.28 4.35
N LEU A 130 2.48 19.33 4.93
CA LEU A 130 2.46 19.55 6.36
C LEU A 130 1.21 18.93 6.98
N LYS A 131 1.39 18.00 7.92
CA LYS A 131 0.31 17.42 8.75
C LYS A 131 0.41 17.95 10.16
N VAL A 132 -0.61 18.65 10.62
CA VAL A 132 -0.62 19.34 11.92
C VAL A 132 -1.62 18.65 12.84
N ALA A 133 -1.10 18.01 13.89
CA ALA A 133 -1.89 17.32 14.90
C ALA A 133 -2.29 18.26 16.05
N LYS A 134 -3.47 18.02 16.63
CA LYS A 134 -3.92 18.69 17.86
C LYS A 134 -3.13 18.23 19.08
N TYR A 135 -2.84 16.92 19.19
CA TYR A 135 -2.20 16.32 20.36
C TYR A 135 -1.11 15.31 19.98
N GLN A 136 0.07 15.44 20.59
CA GLN A 136 1.18 14.50 20.43
C GLN A 136 0.90 13.09 21.00
N PRO A 137 0.30 12.92 22.19
CA PRO A 137 0.03 11.58 22.72
C PRO A 137 -0.86 10.75 21.80
N LEU A 138 -1.77 11.38 21.07
CA LEU A 138 -2.63 10.70 20.09
C LEU A 138 -1.85 10.21 18.87
N ILE A 139 -0.79 10.91 18.44
CA ILE A 139 0.09 10.39 17.38
C ILE A 139 0.76 9.10 17.85
N ILE A 140 1.30 9.08 19.07
CA ILE A 140 1.97 7.91 19.63
C ILE A 140 0.97 6.76 19.78
N LEU A 141 -0.22 7.03 20.35
CA LEU A 141 -1.27 6.03 20.49
C LEU A 141 -1.71 5.45 19.15
N SER A 142 -1.90 6.31 18.14
CA SER A 142 -2.20 5.91 16.76
C SER A 142 -1.15 4.98 16.19
N MET A 143 0.14 5.31 16.38
CA MET A 143 1.26 4.47 15.94
C MET A 143 1.26 3.10 16.65
N LEU A 144 1.04 3.06 17.97
CA LEU A 144 0.98 1.81 18.74
C LEU A 144 -0.17 0.91 18.29
N ILE A 145 -1.36 1.49 18.06
CA ILE A 145 -2.51 0.76 17.50
C ILE A 145 -2.15 0.21 16.12
N GLY A 146 -1.45 0.99 15.30
CA GLY A 146 -0.95 0.61 13.98
C GLY A 146 -0.08 -0.63 13.96
N TRP A 147 0.93 -0.64 14.82
CA TRP A 147 1.80 -1.80 14.97
C TRP A 147 1.05 -3.01 15.53
N THR A 148 0.13 -2.78 16.47
CA THR A 148 -0.66 -3.86 17.09
C THR A 148 -1.51 -4.59 16.05
N TYR A 149 -2.29 -3.88 15.24
CA TYR A 149 -3.10 -4.57 14.21
C TYR A 149 -2.23 -5.24 13.14
N THR A 150 -1.08 -4.64 12.81
CA THR A 150 -0.15 -5.21 11.81
C THR A 150 0.39 -6.56 12.29
N VAL A 151 0.72 -6.66 13.59
CA VAL A 151 1.11 -7.92 14.23
C VAL A 151 -0.06 -8.91 14.26
N CYS A 152 -1.29 -8.47 14.58
CA CYS A 152 -2.47 -9.34 14.56
C CYS A 152 -2.67 -9.99 13.19
N TRP A 153 -2.64 -9.21 12.11
CA TRP A 153 -2.79 -9.74 10.75
C TRP A 153 -1.62 -10.66 10.35
N THR A 154 -0.39 -10.24 10.63
CA THR A 154 0.80 -11.03 10.26
C THR A 154 0.81 -12.39 10.95
N ILE A 155 0.55 -12.44 12.26
CA ILE A 155 0.51 -13.71 13.01
C ILE A 155 -0.73 -14.53 12.61
N GLY A 156 -1.87 -13.86 12.39
CA GLY A 156 -3.13 -14.47 11.95
C GLY A 156 -2.97 -15.40 10.77
N ASP A 157 -2.21 -14.98 9.76
CA ASP A 157 -1.97 -15.75 8.53
C ASP A 157 -1.30 -17.11 8.78
N TYR A 158 -0.49 -17.25 9.82
CA TYR A 158 0.21 -18.51 10.13
C TYR A 158 -0.65 -19.52 10.90
N PHE A 159 -1.74 -19.09 11.54
CA PHE A 159 -2.59 -20.01 12.33
C PHE A 159 -3.20 -21.12 11.49
N GLN A 160 -3.58 -20.83 10.24
CA GLN A 160 -4.12 -21.85 9.35
C GLN A 160 -3.05 -22.88 9.00
N ALA A 161 -1.82 -22.44 8.68
CA ALA A 161 -0.71 -23.34 8.38
C ALA A 161 -0.33 -24.20 9.59
N TRP A 162 -0.35 -23.60 10.79
CA TRP A 162 -0.12 -24.32 12.04
C TRP A 162 -1.19 -25.38 12.31
N THR A 163 -2.47 -25.03 12.11
CA THR A 163 -3.60 -25.94 12.33
C THR A 163 -3.53 -27.15 11.40
N SER A 164 -3.24 -26.91 10.11
CA SER A 164 -3.04 -27.96 9.12
C SER A 164 -1.81 -28.82 9.44
N PHE A 165 -0.72 -28.22 9.92
CA PHE A 165 0.47 -28.95 10.37
C PHE A 165 0.20 -29.86 11.57
N LYS A 166 -0.51 -29.35 12.59
CA LYS A 166 -0.82 -30.08 13.82
C LYS A 166 -1.77 -31.26 13.55
N ARG A 167 -2.79 -31.05 12.71
CA ARG A 167 -3.78 -32.08 12.36
C ARG A 167 -3.28 -33.06 11.30
N LYS A 168 -2.17 -32.77 10.61
CA LYS A 168 -1.71 -33.50 9.41
C LYS A 168 -2.82 -33.71 8.37
N SER A 169 -3.73 -32.75 8.30
CA SER A 169 -4.97 -32.79 7.52
C SER A 169 -5.36 -31.38 7.12
N VAL A 170 -5.78 -31.21 5.87
CA VAL A 170 -6.37 -29.98 5.34
C VAL A 170 -7.89 -30.08 5.19
N VAL A 171 -8.49 -31.17 5.68
CA VAL A 171 -9.95 -31.32 5.78
C VAL A 171 -10.47 -30.24 6.72
N GLY A 172 -11.29 -29.31 6.21
CA GLY A 172 -11.57 -28.07 6.92
C GLY A 172 -11.42 -26.83 6.08
N LEU A 173 -10.35 -26.80 5.30
CA LEU A 173 -9.94 -25.64 4.54
C LEU A 173 -10.48 -25.71 3.12
N SER A 174 -11.33 -24.77 2.74
CA SER A 174 -11.84 -24.67 1.38
C SER A 174 -10.71 -24.37 0.41
N PHE A 175 -10.53 -25.24 -0.59
CA PHE A 175 -9.53 -25.02 -1.63
C PHE A 175 -9.91 -23.80 -2.48
N ASP A 176 -11.19 -23.51 -2.65
CA ASP A 176 -11.65 -22.29 -3.31
C ASP A 176 -11.18 -21.04 -2.57
N PHE A 177 -11.36 -20.98 -1.24
CA PHE A 177 -10.86 -19.89 -0.41
C PHE A 177 -9.35 -19.71 -0.54
N LEU A 178 -8.59 -20.80 -0.41
CA LEU A 178 -7.12 -20.76 -0.49
C LEU A 178 -6.64 -20.22 -1.86
N HIS A 179 -7.16 -20.76 -2.96
CA HIS A 179 -6.70 -20.37 -4.29
C HIS A 179 -7.09 -18.92 -4.65
N LEU A 180 -8.28 -18.46 -4.25
CA LEU A 180 -8.65 -17.05 -4.39
C LEU A 180 -7.74 -16.13 -3.57
N ASN A 181 -7.35 -16.55 -2.37
CA ASN A 181 -6.42 -15.81 -1.53
C ASN A 181 -5.02 -15.73 -2.16
N VAL A 182 -4.54 -16.83 -2.76
CA VAL A 182 -3.26 -16.88 -3.49
C VAL A 182 -3.26 -15.89 -4.65
N VAL A 183 -4.27 -15.94 -5.54
CA VAL A 183 -4.36 -15.03 -6.69
C VAL A 183 -4.34 -13.57 -6.23
N GLY A 184 -5.17 -13.24 -5.22
CA GLY A 184 -5.20 -11.90 -4.66
C GLY A 184 -3.85 -11.47 -4.09
N ASN A 185 -3.24 -12.26 -3.21
CA ASN A 185 -1.99 -11.89 -2.56
C ASN A 185 -0.81 -11.80 -3.53
N CYS A 186 -0.77 -12.62 -4.59
CA CYS A 186 0.21 -12.46 -5.66
C CYS A 186 0.03 -11.13 -6.41
N CYS A 187 -1.21 -10.76 -6.76
CA CYS A 187 -1.49 -9.46 -7.40
C CYS A 187 -1.09 -8.30 -6.49
N TYR A 188 -1.41 -8.40 -5.19
CA TYR A 188 -1.06 -7.40 -4.19
C TYR A 188 0.46 -7.27 -3.99
N ALA A 189 1.18 -8.37 -3.89
CA ALA A 189 2.64 -8.36 -3.77
C ALA A 189 3.30 -7.77 -5.01
N THR A 190 2.83 -8.13 -6.20
CA THR A 190 3.34 -7.57 -7.46
C THR A 190 3.14 -6.05 -7.51
N PHE A 191 1.95 -5.56 -7.16
CA PHE A 191 1.65 -4.13 -7.07
C PHE A 191 2.62 -3.40 -6.13
N ASN A 192 2.74 -3.87 -4.88
CA ASN A 192 3.55 -3.20 -3.87
C ASN A 192 5.04 -3.27 -4.19
N VAL A 193 5.55 -4.42 -4.62
CA VAL A 193 6.98 -4.58 -4.93
C VAL A 193 7.35 -3.71 -6.14
N LEU A 194 6.59 -3.76 -7.23
CA LEU A 194 6.94 -3.01 -8.44
C LEU A 194 6.79 -1.49 -8.26
N LEU A 195 5.71 -1.01 -7.63
CA LEU A 195 5.54 0.41 -7.38
C LEU A 195 6.55 0.98 -6.35
N PHE A 196 7.07 0.13 -5.47
CA PHE A 196 8.08 0.54 -4.48
C PHE A 196 9.51 0.51 -5.03
N TRP A 197 9.88 -0.52 -5.81
CA TRP A 197 11.27 -0.72 -6.25
C TRP A 197 11.58 -0.19 -7.64
N ASN A 198 10.58 -0.06 -8.53
CA ASN A 198 10.81 0.39 -9.89
C ASN A 198 10.63 1.91 -9.99
N THR A 199 11.75 2.61 -10.23
CA THR A 199 11.81 4.07 -10.34
C THR A 199 10.98 4.61 -11.50
N HIS A 200 10.88 3.88 -12.62
CA HIS A 200 10.09 4.30 -13.77
C HIS A 200 8.58 4.29 -13.48
N ILE A 201 8.07 3.22 -12.85
CA ILE A 201 6.66 3.12 -12.44
C ILE A 201 6.34 4.16 -11.35
N GLU A 202 7.29 4.39 -10.44
CA GLU A 202 7.16 5.44 -9.42
C GLU A 202 7.08 6.84 -10.07
N GLN A 203 7.89 7.11 -11.09
CA GLN A 203 7.82 8.35 -11.87
C GLN A 203 6.48 8.48 -12.61
N GLU A 204 5.97 7.41 -13.23
CA GLU A 204 4.63 7.41 -13.84
C GLU A 204 3.56 7.80 -12.80
N TYR A 205 3.68 7.29 -11.57
CA TYR A 205 2.77 7.63 -10.47
C TYR A 205 2.88 9.11 -10.09
N PHE A 206 4.09 9.65 -9.94
CA PHE A 206 4.27 11.07 -9.62
C PHE A 206 3.85 12.00 -10.75
N ASN A 207 3.99 11.60 -12.01
CA ASN A 207 3.47 12.35 -13.15
C ASN A 207 1.95 12.47 -13.09
N ARG A 208 1.25 11.42 -12.65
CA ARG A 208 -0.22 11.42 -12.48
C ARG A 208 -0.66 12.08 -11.17
N HIS A 209 0.18 12.03 -10.14
CA HIS A 209 -0.05 12.58 -8.81
C HIS A 209 1.11 13.50 -8.40
N PRO A 210 1.21 14.72 -8.97
CA PRO A 210 2.38 15.59 -8.81
C PRO A 210 2.67 15.96 -7.35
N PHE A 211 1.63 16.09 -6.53
CA PHE A 211 1.75 16.36 -5.09
C PHE A 211 1.58 15.10 -4.24
N GLY A 212 1.60 13.93 -4.86
CA GLY A 212 1.47 12.64 -4.20
C GLY A 212 2.78 12.19 -3.56
N LEU A 213 2.66 11.48 -2.43
CA LEU A 213 3.73 10.64 -1.91
C LEU A 213 3.57 9.24 -2.50
N ASN A 214 4.65 8.47 -2.54
CA ASN A 214 4.58 7.06 -2.92
C ASN A 214 3.55 6.39 -1.97
N PRO A 215 2.47 5.78 -2.50
CA PRO A 215 1.40 5.25 -1.68
C PRO A 215 1.80 3.94 -1.00
N VAL A 216 2.91 3.33 -1.42
CA VAL A 216 3.44 2.07 -0.88
C VAL A 216 4.61 2.38 0.03
N ILE A 217 4.55 1.87 1.25
CA ILE A 217 5.67 1.92 2.22
C ILE A 217 6.31 0.54 2.40
N VAL A 218 7.52 0.49 2.94
CA VAL A 218 8.28 -0.76 3.17
C VAL A 218 7.46 -1.82 3.90
N ASN A 219 6.66 -1.41 4.88
CA ASN A 219 5.80 -2.31 5.65
C ASN A 219 4.76 -3.01 4.77
N ASP A 220 4.19 -2.33 3.78
CA ASP A 220 3.20 -2.91 2.85
C ASP A 220 3.84 -4.00 1.98
N VAL A 221 5.07 -3.74 1.51
CA VAL A 221 5.85 -4.71 0.75
C VAL A 221 6.18 -5.94 1.60
N GLY A 222 6.66 -5.73 2.83
CA GLY A 222 6.95 -6.80 3.77
C GLY A 222 5.72 -7.67 4.04
N TYR A 223 4.59 -7.05 4.39
CA TYR A 223 3.33 -7.77 4.61
C TYR A 223 2.88 -8.56 3.36
N ALA A 224 2.94 -7.94 2.18
CA ALA A 224 2.51 -8.60 0.94
C ALA A 224 3.35 -9.84 0.60
N VAL A 225 4.68 -9.75 0.77
CA VAL A 225 5.61 -10.87 0.54
C VAL A 225 5.38 -11.98 1.57
N HIS A 226 5.22 -11.64 2.85
CA HIS A 226 4.89 -12.61 3.90
C HIS A 226 3.55 -13.33 3.63
N ALA A 227 2.53 -12.61 3.17
CA ALA A 227 1.25 -13.20 2.82
C ALA A 227 1.38 -14.22 1.67
N VAL A 228 2.16 -13.91 0.63
CA VAL A 228 2.45 -14.87 -0.46
C VAL A 228 3.18 -16.10 0.08
N PHE A 229 4.18 -15.92 0.93
CA PHE A 229 4.90 -17.03 1.56
C PHE A 229 3.97 -17.95 2.37
N GLY A 230 3.11 -17.40 3.22
CA GLY A 230 2.12 -18.17 3.99
C GLY A 230 1.19 -18.99 3.09
N ASN A 231 0.78 -18.43 1.95
CA ASN A 231 -0.04 -19.14 0.97
C ASN A 231 0.72 -20.27 0.24
N ILE A 232 2.00 -20.09 -0.07
CA ILE A 232 2.85 -21.15 -0.63
C ILE A 232 2.96 -22.32 0.35
N VAL A 233 3.17 -22.02 1.64
CA VAL A 233 3.20 -23.05 2.69
C VAL A 233 1.88 -23.81 2.76
N LEU A 234 0.74 -23.12 2.73
CA LEU A 234 -0.58 -23.76 2.71
C LEU A 234 -0.82 -24.62 1.47
N ILE A 235 -0.42 -24.14 0.29
CA ILE A 235 -0.47 -24.94 -0.95
C ILE A 235 0.37 -26.21 -0.80
N ALA A 236 1.60 -26.10 -0.29
CA ALA A 236 2.46 -27.27 -0.07
C ALA A 236 1.82 -28.27 0.90
N GLN A 237 1.20 -27.78 1.98
CA GLN A 237 0.46 -28.62 2.93
C GLN A 237 -0.73 -29.32 2.28
N CYS A 238 -1.43 -28.68 1.33
CA CYS A 238 -2.52 -29.32 0.58
C CYS A 238 -2.07 -30.51 -0.29
N TYR A 239 -0.79 -30.57 -0.69
CA TYR A 239 -0.23 -31.73 -1.39
C TYR A 239 0.21 -32.86 -0.46
N ILE A 240 0.68 -32.51 0.74
CA ILE A 240 1.28 -33.47 1.67
C ILE A 240 0.21 -34.12 2.57
N TYR A 241 -0.81 -33.36 2.98
CA TYR A 241 -1.77 -33.78 3.98
C TYR A 241 -3.10 -34.27 3.38
N LYS A 242 -3.84 -35.06 4.16
CA LYS A 242 -5.15 -35.59 3.75
C LYS A 242 -6.13 -34.45 3.43
N SER A 243 -6.72 -34.50 2.23
CA SER A 243 -7.67 -33.50 1.73
C SER A 243 -9.10 -34.01 1.56
N ASP A 244 -9.33 -35.32 1.65
CA ASP A 244 -10.66 -35.98 1.61
C ASP A 244 -11.52 -35.58 0.39
N GLY A 245 -10.88 -35.50 -0.79
CA GLY A 245 -11.57 -35.20 -2.05
C GLY A 245 -11.93 -33.72 -2.25
N ASN A 246 -11.39 -32.83 -1.41
CA ASN A 246 -11.57 -31.38 -1.58
C ASN A 246 -10.96 -30.91 -2.92
N VAL A 247 -11.77 -30.24 -3.72
CA VAL A 247 -11.41 -29.78 -5.07
C VAL A 247 -11.90 -28.36 -5.29
N VAL A 248 -11.22 -27.64 -6.18
CA VAL A 248 -11.65 -26.30 -6.59
C VAL A 248 -12.93 -26.40 -7.42
N SER A 249 -13.97 -25.69 -6.99
CA SER A 249 -15.28 -25.67 -7.64
C SER A 249 -15.22 -25.04 -9.04
N ILE A 250 -16.17 -25.43 -9.89
CA ILE A 250 -16.27 -24.93 -11.26
C ILE A 250 -16.44 -23.39 -11.29
N PRO A 251 -17.33 -22.77 -10.49
CA PRO A 251 -17.48 -21.32 -10.51
C PRO A 251 -16.19 -20.57 -10.17
N VAL A 252 -15.46 -21.05 -9.15
CA VAL A 252 -14.18 -20.44 -8.73
C VAL A 252 -13.10 -20.66 -9.78
N ARG A 253 -13.08 -21.82 -10.45
CA ARG A 253 -12.17 -22.08 -11.57
C ARG A 253 -12.43 -21.16 -12.75
N LEU A 254 -13.70 -20.92 -13.09
CA LEU A 254 -14.09 -19.96 -14.14
C LEU A 254 -13.68 -18.54 -13.77
N LEU A 255 -13.94 -18.13 -12.52
CA LEU A 255 -13.56 -16.81 -12.03
C LEU A 255 -12.04 -16.60 -12.07
N MET A 256 -11.26 -17.57 -11.59
CA MET A 256 -9.79 -17.53 -11.65
C MET A 256 -9.28 -17.54 -13.08
N SER A 257 -9.90 -18.32 -13.98
CA SER A 257 -9.57 -18.29 -15.40
C SER A 257 -9.78 -16.89 -15.97
N GLY A 258 -10.88 -16.23 -15.60
CA GLY A 258 -11.14 -14.83 -15.94
C GLY A 258 -10.02 -13.91 -15.48
N TYR A 259 -9.60 -14.01 -14.21
CA TYR A 259 -8.48 -13.21 -13.69
C TYR A 259 -7.18 -13.47 -14.44
N VAL A 260 -6.84 -14.72 -14.72
CA VAL A 260 -5.61 -15.06 -15.46
C VAL A 260 -5.63 -14.51 -16.87
N VAL A 261 -6.77 -14.58 -17.56
CA VAL A 261 -6.94 -14.00 -18.91
C VAL A 261 -6.81 -12.48 -18.84
N THR A 262 -7.52 -11.82 -17.92
CA THR A 262 -7.44 -10.37 -17.72
C THR A 262 -6.00 -9.94 -17.46
N VAL A 263 -5.32 -10.54 -16.47
CA VAL A 263 -3.93 -10.23 -16.13
C VAL A 263 -3.02 -10.49 -17.33
N GLY A 264 -3.18 -11.61 -18.04
CA GLY A 264 -2.36 -11.95 -19.20
C GLY A 264 -2.52 -10.96 -20.36
N VAL A 265 -3.74 -10.56 -20.70
CA VAL A 265 -4.02 -9.59 -21.78
C VAL A 265 -3.44 -8.23 -21.45
N PHE A 266 -3.73 -7.70 -20.26
CA PHE A 266 -3.23 -6.38 -19.87
C PHE A 266 -1.72 -6.36 -19.65
N CYS A 267 -1.14 -7.46 -19.18
CA CYS A 267 0.31 -7.62 -19.13
C CYS A 267 0.93 -7.55 -20.54
N ALA A 268 0.35 -8.26 -21.52
CA ALA A 268 0.82 -8.20 -22.91
C ALA A 268 0.70 -6.80 -23.52
N LEU A 269 -0.38 -6.07 -23.24
CA LEU A 269 -0.56 -4.68 -23.68
C LEU A 269 0.47 -3.72 -23.06
N ALA A 270 0.83 -3.93 -21.78
CA ALA A 270 1.89 -3.16 -21.13
C ALA A 270 3.26 -3.44 -21.77
N PHE A 271 3.54 -4.71 -22.10
CA PHE A 271 4.78 -5.08 -22.80
C PHE A 271 4.89 -4.52 -24.22
N ASP A 272 3.77 -4.40 -24.94
CA ASP A 272 3.72 -3.81 -26.29
C ASP A 272 3.77 -2.27 -26.27
N GLY A 273 3.88 -1.66 -25.09
CA GLY A 273 3.90 -0.20 -24.93
C GLY A 273 2.57 0.49 -25.20
N GLN A 274 1.47 -0.27 -25.37
CA GLN A 274 0.12 0.28 -25.57
C GLN A 274 -0.52 0.76 -24.26
N MET A 275 0.07 0.40 -23.12
CA MET A 275 -0.42 0.75 -21.79
C MET A 275 0.76 1.00 -20.86
N ASN A 276 0.64 2.02 -20.00
CA ASN A 276 1.62 2.29 -18.96
C ASN A 276 1.65 1.17 -17.90
N TRP A 277 2.81 0.96 -17.28
CA TRP A 277 2.96 -0.08 -16.27
C TRP A 277 2.12 0.20 -15.02
N LEU A 278 1.96 1.47 -14.65
CA LEU A 278 1.09 1.88 -13.54
C LEU A 278 -0.38 1.47 -13.74
N ASP A 279 -0.89 1.55 -14.98
CA ASP A 279 -2.26 1.16 -15.30
C ASP A 279 -2.46 -0.35 -15.17
N PHE A 280 -1.47 -1.14 -15.59
CA PHE A 280 -1.43 -2.57 -15.33
C PHE A 280 -1.44 -2.88 -13.82
N LEU A 281 -0.64 -2.17 -13.03
CA LEU A 281 -0.63 -2.34 -11.58
C LEU A 281 -1.99 -2.03 -10.97
N TYR A 282 -2.69 -0.98 -11.40
CA TYR A 282 -4.05 -0.73 -10.92
C TYR A 282 -5.02 -1.88 -11.25
N ILE A 283 -4.89 -2.51 -12.42
CA ILE A 283 -5.68 -3.71 -12.76
C ILE A 283 -5.39 -4.86 -11.76
N LEU A 284 -4.13 -5.09 -11.39
CA LEU A 284 -3.79 -6.07 -10.35
C LEU A 284 -4.44 -5.71 -9.01
N SER A 285 -4.48 -4.43 -8.65
CA SER A 285 -5.14 -3.97 -7.43
C SER A 285 -6.66 -4.25 -7.45
N TYR A 286 -7.31 -4.11 -8.61
CA TYR A 286 -8.73 -4.45 -8.78
C TYR A 286 -9.00 -5.96 -8.74
N VAL A 287 -8.08 -6.78 -9.25
CA VAL A 287 -8.18 -8.25 -9.09
C VAL A 287 -8.05 -8.64 -7.62
N LYS A 288 -7.08 -8.07 -6.90
CA LYS A 288 -6.96 -8.25 -5.43
C LYS A 288 -8.24 -7.81 -4.72
N LEU A 289 -8.78 -6.66 -5.08
CA LEU A 289 -10.02 -6.14 -4.53
C LEU A 289 -11.18 -7.15 -4.71
N SER A 290 -11.37 -7.63 -5.93
CA SER A 290 -12.44 -8.57 -6.28
C SER A 290 -12.29 -9.91 -5.54
N THR A 291 -11.07 -10.48 -5.50
CA THR A 291 -10.81 -11.71 -4.74
C THR A 291 -11.14 -11.57 -3.25
N ASN A 292 -10.82 -10.44 -2.63
CA ASN A 292 -11.14 -10.19 -1.22
C ASN A 292 -12.65 -10.18 -0.93
N LEU A 293 -13.48 -9.69 -1.86
CA LEU A 293 -14.94 -9.66 -1.70
C LEU A 293 -15.58 -11.05 -1.75
N VAL A 294 -15.02 -11.96 -2.56
CA VAL A 294 -15.64 -13.26 -2.83
C VAL A 294 -15.01 -14.42 -2.08
N LYS A 295 -13.73 -14.32 -1.68
CA LYS A 295 -12.95 -15.47 -1.17
C LYS A 295 -13.59 -16.15 0.03
N TYR A 296 -14.29 -15.42 0.90
CA TYR A 296 -14.86 -15.98 2.12
C TYR A 296 -16.11 -16.83 1.89
N ILE A 297 -16.84 -16.60 0.78
CA ILE A 297 -18.11 -17.28 0.48
C ILE A 297 -17.96 -18.80 0.42
N PRO A 298 -16.99 -19.38 -0.33
CA PRO A 298 -16.80 -20.83 -0.38
C PRO A 298 -16.52 -21.47 0.97
N GLN A 299 -15.77 -20.81 1.86
CA GLN A 299 -15.47 -21.34 3.19
C GLN A 299 -16.71 -21.33 4.08
N VAL A 300 -17.48 -20.23 4.09
CA VAL A 300 -18.76 -20.15 4.82
C VAL A 300 -19.70 -21.26 4.37
N TYR A 301 -19.81 -21.48 3.05
CA TYR A 301 -20.64 -22.52 2.48
C TYR A 301 -20.15 -23.93 2.85
N MET A 302 -18.84 -24.18 2.81
CA MET A 302 -18.25 -25.46 3.20
C MET A 302 -18.54 -25.78 4.68
N ASN A 303 -18.36 -24.81 5.58
CA ASN A 303 -18.71 -24.95 7.00
C ASN A 303 -20.20 -25.27 7.17
N TYR A 304 -21.07 -24.57 6.42
CA TYR A 304 -22.50 -24.82 6.44
C TYR A 304 -22.89 -26.22 5.94
N ARG A 305 -22.23 -26.72 4.90
CA ARG A 305 -22.48 -28.06 4.33
C ARG A 305 -21.98 -29.17 5.26
N ARG A 306 -20.79 -29.01 5.84
CA ARG A 306 -20.20 -29.97 6.79
C ARG A 306 -20.85 -29.93 8.16
N LYS A 307 -21.54 -28.83 8.50
CA LYS A 307 -22.05 -28.55 9.85
C LYS A 307 -20.94 -28.64 10.92
N SER A 308 -19.73 -28.22 10.52
CA SER A 308 -18.51 -28.25 11.33
C SER A 308 -17.53 -27.22 10.79
N THR A 309 -16.81 -26.56 11.70
CA THR A 309 -15.67 -25.68 11.42
C THR A 309 -14.33 -26.37 11.65
N GLU A 310 -14.32 -27.67 11.95
CA GLU A 310 -13.09 -28.40 12.22
C GLU A 310 -12.12 -28.27 11.03
N GLY A 311 -10.89 -27.86 11.35
CA GLY A 311 -9.79 -27.68 10.41
C GLY A 311 -9.67 -26.30 9.78
N PHE A 312 -10.63 -25.41 10.04
CA PHE A 312 -10.52 -23.99 9.73
C PHE A 312 -10.08 -23.22 10.98
N ALA A 313 -8.98 -22.49 10.89
CA ALA A 313 -8.37 -21.83 12.04
C ALA A 313 -9.17 -20.58 12.45
N ILE A 314 -10.09 -20.73 13.43
CA ILE A 314 -10.89 -19.61 13.93
C ILE A 314 -10.02 -18.50 14.54
N SER A 315 -8.87 -18.85 15.13
CA SER A 315 -7.91 -17.89 15.70
C SER A 315 -7.43 -16.87 14.67
N ASN A 316 -7.28 -17.29 13.40
CA ASN A 316 -6.97 -16.38 12.30
C ASN A 316 -8.08 -15.33 12.13
N ARG A 317 -9.35 -15.76 12.15
CA ARG A 317 -10.51 -14.85 11.99
C ARG A 317 -10.69 -13.90 13.18
N LEU A 318 -10.40 -14.36 14.39
CA LEU A 318 -10.43 -13.51 15.58
C LEU A 318 -9.36 -12.41 15.52
N LEU A 319 -8.14 -12.75 15.09
CA LEU A 319 -7.08 -11.76 14.91
C LEU A 319 -7.33 -10.83 13.73
N ASP A 320 -7.97 -11.31 12.66
CA ASP A 320 -8.40 -10.46 11.54
C ASP A 320 -9.44 -9.43 11.98
N LEU A 321 -10.46 -9.86 12.74
CA LEU A 321 -11.46 -8.98 13.33
C LEU A 321 -10.83 -7.97 14.29
N ALA A 322 -9.93 -8.41 15.19
CA ALA A 322 -9.22 -7.52 16.11
C ALA A 322 -8.39 -6.48 15.34
N GLY A 323 -7.65 -6.92 14.31
CA GLY A 323 -6.86 -6.04 13.46
C GLY A 323 -7.73 -5.03 12.70
N GLY A 324 -8.86 -5.48 12.14
CA GLY A 324 -9.84 -4.63 11.46
C GLY A 324 -10.45 -3.56 12.37
N LEU A 325 -10.86 -3.94 13.59
CA LEU A 325 -11.41 -2.99 14.57
C LEU A 325 -10.38 -1.97 15.05
N LEU A 326 -9.14 -2.41 15.31
CA LEU A 326 -8.03 -1.53 15.67
C LEU A 326 -7.67 -0.57 14.53
N SER A 327 -7.69 -1.04 13.29
CA SER A 327 -7.46 -0.20 12.10
C SER A 327 -8.52 0.89 11.96
N LEU A 328 -9.81 0.55 12.14
CA LEU A 328 -10.89 1.53 12.16
C LEU A 328 -10.73 2.55 13.29
N LEU A 329 -10.36 2.09 14.50
CA LEU A 329 -10.09 2.96 15.64
C LEU A 329 -8.95 3.96 15.33
N GLN A 330 -7.86 3.48 14.73
CA GLN A 330 -6.76 4.35 14.32
C GLN A 330 -7.21 5.39 13.28
N MET A 331 -8.03 5.00 12.30
CA MET A 331 -8.55 5.93 11.29
C MET A 331 -9.39 7.04 11.93
N VAL A 332 -10.29 6.69 12.85
CA VAL A 332 -11.12 7.67 13.58
C VAL A 332 -10.25 8.60 14.42
N LEU A 333 -9.29 8.04 15.16
CA LEU A 333 -8.36 8.81 15.99
C LEU A 333 -7.55 9.80 15.15
N ASN A 334 -6.98 9.36 14.02
CA ASN A 334 -6.22 10.22 13.11
C ASN A 334 -7.10 11.31 12.51
N SER A 335 -8.31 10.98 12.07
CA SER A 335 -9.23 11.96 11.48
C SER A 335 -9.61 13.04 12.48
N TRP A 336 -9.80 12.69 13.74
CA TRP A 336 -10.06 13.66 14.79
C TRP A 336 -8.83 14.52 15.14
N ASN A 337 -7.66 13.88 15.27
CA ASN A 337 -6.42 14.54 15.68
C ASN A 337 -5.86 15.49 14.61
N PHE A 338 -6.05 15.15 13.33
CA PHE A 338 -5.61 15.95 12.18
C PHE A 338 -6.74 16.75 11.52
N ASP A 339 -7.96 16.72 12.08
CA ASP A 339 -9.14 17.38 11.52
C ASP A 339 -9.47 16.98 10.06
N ASP A 340 -9.16 15.74 9.70
CA ASP A 340 -9.23 15.23 8.34
C ASP A 340 -10.25 14.08 8.21
N TRP A 341 -11.52 14.42 8.42
CA TRP A 341 -12.64 13.49 8.22
C TRP A 341 -12.90 13.16 6.76
N GLN A 342 -12.50 14.06 5.85
CA GLN A 342 -12.64 13.84 4.41
C GLN A 342 -11.83 12.63 3.94
N SER A 343 -10.69 12.33 4.57
CA SER A 343 -9.94 11.10 4.27
C SER A 343 -10.72 9.81 4.54
N ILE A 344 -11.65 9.78 5.51
CA ILE A 344 -12.52 8.62 5.75
C ILE A 344 -13.63 8.55 4.69
N VAL A 345 -14.34 9.67 4.49
CA VAL A 345 -15.51 9.72 3.60
C VAL A 345 -15.11 9.61 2.13
N GLY A 346 -13.95 10.16 1.75
CA GLY A 346 -13.43 10.17 0.39
C GLY A 346 -12.91 8.81 -0.10
N SER A 347 -12.87 7.79 0.74
CA SER A 347 -12.46 6.43 0.38
C SER A 347 -13.52 5.37 0.71
N PRO A 348 -14.76 5.50 0.17
CA PRO A 348 -15.87 4.62 0.51
C PRO A 348 -15.59 3.15 0.16
N VAL A 349 -14.75 2.90 -0.85
CA VAL A 349 -14.33 1.54 -1.24
C VAL A 349 -13.49 0.88 -0.14
N LYS A 350 -12.51 1.58 0.45
CA LYS A 350 -11.71 1.02 1.56
C LYS A 350 -12.55 0.75 2.80
N PHE A 351 -13.46 1.67 3.13
CA PHE A 351 -14.39 1.50 4.24
C PHE A 351 -15.33 0.31 4.02
N GLY A 352 -15.91 0.20 2.82
CA GLY A 352 -16.78 -0.92 2.44
C GLY A 352 -16.07 -2.29 2.49
N LEU A 353 -14.79 -2.34 2.11
CA LEU A 353 -14.01 -3.58 2.22
C LEU A 353 -13.75 -4.00 3.66
N GLY A 354 -13.41 -3.04 4.53
CA GLY A 354 -13.25 -3.30 5.95
C GLY A 354 -14.53 -3.88 6.55
N PHE A 355 -15.68 -3.32 6.18
CA PHE A 355 -16.99 -3.82 6.59
C PHE A 355 -17.28 -5.24 6.09
N VAL A 356 -17.00 -5.55 4.82
CA VAL A 356 -17.18 -6.90 4.26
C VAL A 356 -16.31 -7.92 5.00
N SER A 357 -15.07 -7.59 5.34
CA SER A 357 -14.20 -8.51 6.11
C SER A 357 -14.76 -8.76 7.50
N ILE A 358 -15.12 -7.70 8.24
CA ILE A 358 -15.72 -7.81 9.58
C ILE A 358 -17.01 -8.64 9.55
N LEU A 359 -17.84 -8.46 8.52
CA LEU A 359 -19.07 -9.24 8.34
C LEU A 359 -18.76 -10.75 8.20
N PHE A 360 -17.80 -11.12 7.36
CA PHE A 360 -17.43 -12.52 7.19
C PHE A 360 -16.77 -13.11 8.44
N ASP A 361 -15.93 -12.35 9.14
CA ASP A 361 -15.34 -12.80 10.40
C ASP A 361 -16.42 -13.06 11.45
N ALA A 362 -17.42 -12.16 11.56
CA ALA A 362 -18.58 -12.37 12.43
C ALA A 362 -19.35 -13.65 12.05
N ILE A 363 -19.56 -13.91 10.76
CA ILE A 363 -20.19 -15.15 10.27
C ILE A 363 -19.38 -16.38 10.70
N PHE A 364 -18.06 -16.37 10.54
CA PHE A 364 -17.20 -17.49 10.95
C PHE A 364 -17.24 -17.74 12.46
N ILE A 365 -17.23 -16.67 13.26
CA ILE A 365 -17.33 -16.73 14.72
C ILE A 365 -18.68 -17.33 15.14
N VAL A 366 -19.79 -16.90 14.53
CA VAL A 366 -21.11 -17.47 14.78
C VAL A 366 -21.19 -18.93 14.37
N GLN A 367 -20.66 -19.29 13.20
CA GLN A 367 -20.60 -20.68 12.75
C GLN A 367 -19.84 -21.56 13.76
N HIS A 368 -18.70 -21.09 14.26
CA HIS A 368 -17.83 -21.85 15.15
C HIS A 368 -18.44 -21.97 16.56
N TYR A 369 -18.67 -20.86 17.25
CA TYR A 369 -19.04 -20.86 18.67
C TYR A 369 -20.53 -21.07 18.94
N VAL A 370 -21.41 -20.78 17.98
CA VAL A 370 -22.87 -20.89 18.17
C VAL A 370 -23.42 -22.09 17.42
N CYS A 371 -23.21 -22.18 16.11
CA CYS A 371 -23.87 -23.20 15.30
C CYS A 371 -23.24 -24.59 15.45
N TYR A 372 -21.91 -24.69 15.57
CA TYR A 372 -21.17 -25.95 15.46
C TYR A 372 -20.29 -26.29 16.68
N LYS A 373 -20.55 -25.67 17.84
CA LYS A 373 -19.79 -25.80 19.10
C LYS A 373 -19.46 -27.23 19.54
N ASN A 374 -20.32 -28.20 19.22
CA ASN A 374 -20.17 -29.61 19.65
C ASN A 374 -19.71 -30.54 18.52
N ARG A 375 -19.23 -30.00 17.39
CA ARG A 375 -18.83 -30.75 16.18
C ARG A 375 -17.46 -30.31 15.67
N GLU A 376 -16.58 -29.95 16.60
CA GLU A 376 -15.18 -29.62 16.36
C GLU A 376 -14.28 -30.84 16.29
#